data_AF-A0A9D1IUI5-F1
#
_entry.id   AF-A0A9D1IUI5-F1
#
_cell.length_a   1.000
_cell.length_b   1.000
_cell.length_c   1.000
_cell.angle_alpha   90.00
_cell.angle_beta   90.00
_cell.angle_gamma   90.00
#
_symmetry.space_group_name_H-M   'P 1'
#
loop_
_entity.id
_entity.type
_entity.pdbx_description
1 polymer ?
#
loop_
_entity_poly.entity_id
_entity_poly.type
_entity_poly.pdbx_seq_one_letter_code
_entity_poly.pdbx_strand_id
1 'polypeptide(L)' 'ADPAADAVVTGGNANMVIHLPKMDKVIGMLDYVDVIAGGHEGSLKEDGTIEAELQVITGATNEMGFNKLSAR' A
#
# COMPACT_ATOMS: atom_id res chain seq x y z
N ALA A 1 24.98 -8.25 -17.30
CA ALA A 1 24.14 -9.40 -16.92
C ALA A 1 25.07 -10.59 -16.73
N ASP A 2 24.93 -11.32 -15.62
CA ASP A 2 25.73 -12.51 -15.35
C ASP A 2 25.24 -13.65 -16.27
N PRO A 3 26.13 -14.39 -16.96
CA PRO A 3 25.73 -15.51 -17.82
C PRO A 3 24.96 -16.63 -17.10
N ALA A 4 25.10 -16.74 -15.78
CA ALA A 4 24.38 -17.71 -14.96
C ALA A 4 22.91 -17.31 -14.66
N ALA A 5 22.51 -16.08 -14.99
CA ALA A 5 21.11 -15.64 -14.86
C ALA A 5 20.33 -15.98 -16.14
N ASP A 6 19.90 -17.25 -16.26
CA ASP A 6 19.20 -17.81 -17.42
C ASP A 6 17.66 -17.88 -17.27
N ALA A 7 17.13 -17.42 -16.13
CA ALA A 7 15.70 -17.39 -15.87
C ALA A 7 15.27 -16.08 -15.19
N VAL A 8 14.04 -15.65 -15.49
CA VAL A 8 13.36 -14.54 -14.83
C VAL A 8 11.99 -15.00 -14.37
N VAL A 9 11.69 -14.77 -13.10
CA VAL A 9 10.36 -14.96 -12.52
C VAL A 9 9.84 -13.60 -12.10
N THR A 10 8.63 -13.25 -12.55
CA THR A 10 7.98 -12.01 -12.14
C THR A 10 7.37 -12.16 -10.74
N GLY A 11 7.50 -11.11 -9.91
CA GLY A 11 6.79 -11.00 -8.63
C GLY A 11 5.35 -10.51 -8.78
N GLY A 12 4.88 -10.26 -10.00
CA GLY A 12 3.58 -9.66 -10.30
C GLY A 12 3.64 -8.13 -10.45
N ASN A 13 2.46 -7.51 -10.54
CA ASN A 13 2.32 -6.05 -10.61
C ASN A 13 2.11 -5.47 -9.20
N ALA A 14 3.06 -4.66 -8.73
CA ALA A 14 2.92 -3.97 -7.45
C ALA A 14 1.85 -2.86 -7.51
N ASN A 15 1.77 -2.12 -8.61
CA ASN A 15 0.93 -0.92 -8.77
C ASN A 15 -0.49 -1.24 -9.26
N MET A 16 -1.05 -2.38 -8.87
CA MET A 16 -2.43 -2.73 -9.25
C MET A 16 -3.41 -1.86 -8.46
N VAL A 17 -4.20 -1.03 -9.15
CA VAL A 17 -5.26 -0.24 -8.51
C VAL A 17 -6.37 -1.17 -8.04
N ILE A 18 -6.79 -0.97 -6.78
CA ILE A 18 -7.86 -1.69 -6.09
C ILE A 18 -8.88 -0.69 -5.54
N HIS A 19 -10.13 -1.14 -5.41
CA HIS A 19 -11.22 -0.37 -4.83
C HIS A 19 -11.73 -1.07 -3.57
N LEU A 20 -11.57 -0.41 -2.42
CA LEU A 20 -12.05 -0.89 -1.13
C LEU A 20 -13.39 -0.21 -0.81
N PRO A 21 -14.43 -0.98 -0.43
CA PRO A 21 -15.71 -0.41 -0.07
C PRO A 21 -15.62 0.37 1.24
N LYS A 22 -16.55 1.31 1.43
CA LYS A 22 -16.76 1.96 2.73
C LYS A 22 -17.14 0.91 3.77
N MET A 23 -16.52 0.99 4.94
CA MET A 23 -16.83 0.14 6.09
C MET A 23 -17.77 0.86 7.06
N ASP A 24 -18.73 0.12 7.64
CA ASP A 24 -19.65 0.66 8.66
C ASP A 24 -18.94 1.10 9.94
N LYS A 25 -17.78 0.49 10.23
CA LYS A 25 -16.95 0.78 11.39
C LYS A 25 -15.50 0.90 10.96
N VAL A 26 -14.88 2.01 11.34
CA VAL A 26 -13.44 2.26 11.19
C VAL A 26 -12.74 1.99 12.52
N ILE A 27 -11.63 1.26 12.48
CA ILE A 27 -10.73 1.05 13.62
C ILE A 27 -9.40 1.72 13.25
N GLY A 28 -8.97 2.71 14.04
CA GLY A 28 -7.80 3.52 13.72
C GLY A 28 -8.17 4.86 13.10
N MET A 29 -7.36 5.33 12.15
CA MET A 29 -7.46 6.66 11.53
C MET A 29 -7.30 6.57 10.02
N LEU A 30 -8.03 7.41 9.28
CA LEU A 30 -8.00 7.44 7.81
C LEU A 30 -7.09 8.54 7.24
N ASP A 31 -6.57 9.43 8.09
CA ASP A 31 -5.78 10.60 7.69
C ASP A 31 -4.54 10.27 6.84
N TYR A 32 -4.09 9.01 6.90
CA TYR A 32 -2.89 8.53 6.21
C TYR A 32 -3.17 7.75 4.91
N VAL A 33 -4.44 7.53 4.55
CA VAL A 33 -4.81 6.75 3.35
C VAL A 33 -4.21 7.35 2.08
N ASP A 34 -4.09 8.68 2.00
CA ASP A 34 -3.57 9.38 0.81
C ASP A 34 -2.03 9.43 0.74
N VAL A 35 -1.33 9.09 1.84
CA VAL A 35 0.13 9.24 1.95
C VAL A 35 0.86 7.93 2.23
N ILE A 36 0.15 6.89 2.65
CA ILE A 36 0.71 5.55 2.84
C ILE A 36 1.20 5.00 1.49
N ALA A 37 2.15 4.06 1.52
CA ALA A 37 2.59 3.38 0.31
C ALA A 37 1.39 2.76 -0.44
N GLY A 38 1.18 3.18 -1.69
CA GLY A 38 0.05 2.79 -2.53
C GLY A 38 -1.17 3.72 -2.46
N GLY A 39 -1.22 4.60 -1.47
CA GLY A 39 -2.10 5.76 -1.49
C GLY A 39 -1.57 6.88 -2.38
N HIS A 40 -2.49 7.75 -2.81
CA HIS A 40 -2.22 9.00 -3.49
C HIS A 40 -3.25 10.05 -3.06
N GLU A 41 -3.05 11.30 -3.46
CA GLU A 41 -4.03 12.36 -3.23
C GLU A 41 -5.41 11.95 -3.79
N GLY A 42 -6.44 11.96 -2.93
CA GLY A 42 -7.78 11.51 -3.29
C GLY A 42 -7.96 10.00 -3.35
N SER A 43 -7.10 9.24 -2.66
CA SER A 43 -7.31 7.79 -2.45
C SER A 43 -8.52 7.55 -1.57
N LEU A 44 -8.67 8.28 -0.46
CA LEU A 44 -9.92 8.30 0.29
C LEU A 44 -10.94 9.19 -0.41
N LYS A 45 -12.04 8.60 -0.92
CA LYS A 45 -13.12 9.33 -1.57
C LYS A 45 -14.08 9.94 -0.54
N GLU A 46 -14.80 10.99 -0.95
CA GLU A 46 -15.80 11.66 -0.10
C GLU A 46 -16.93 10.73 0.39
N ASP A 47 -17.25 9.68 -0.37
CA ASP A 47 -18.25 8.68 0.00
C ASP A 47 -17.75 7.67 1.05
N GLY A 48 -16.43 7.66 1.31
CA GLY A 48 -15.73 6.76 2.24
C GLY A 48 -15.18 5.49 1.61
N THR A 49 -15.25 5.35 0.28
CA THR A 49 -14.51 4.31 -0.45
C THR A 49 -13.03 4.68 -0.57
N ILE A 50 -12.18 3.68 -0.82
CA ILE A 50 -10.75 3.90 -1.04
C ILE A 50 -10.35 3.35 -2.40
N GLU A 51 -9.72 4.18 -3.22
CA GLU A 51 -9.07 3.81 -4.47
C GLU A 51 -7.56 3.99 -4.30
N ALA A 52 -6.81 2.89 -4.32
CA ALA A 52 -5.38 2.90 -4.03
C ALA A 52 -4.71 1.71 -4.71
N GLU A 53 -3.39 1.67 -4.73
CA GLU A 53 -2.61 0.55 -5.25
C GLU A 53 -2.48 -0.57 -4.20
N LEU A 54 -2.38 -1.82 -4.65
CA LEU A 54 -2.44 -3.04 -3.84
C LEU A 54 -1.51 -3.02 -2.60
N GLN A 55 -0.34 -2.40 -2.70
CA GLN A 55 0.61 -2.31 -1.59
C GLN A 55 0.06 -1.56 -0.36
N VAL A 56 -1.04 -0.80 -0.50
CA VAL A 56 -1.75 -0.16 0.63
C VAL A 56 -2.15 -1.18 1.70
N ILE A 57 -2.51 -2.40 1.31
CA ILE A 57 -2.89 -3.48 2.24
C ILE A 57 -1.67 -3.93 3.04
N THR A 58 -0.56 -4.17 2.36
CA THR A 58 0.70 -4.56 3.03
C THR A 58 1.25 -3.42 3.89
N GLY A 59 1.11 -2.18 3.43
CA GLY A 59 1.43 -0.95 4.13
C GLY A 59 0.66 -0.82 5.44
N ALA A 60 -0.66 -1.03 5.40
CA ALA A 60 -1.53 -0.90 6.57
C ALA A 60 -1.19 -1.88 7.71
N THR A 61 -0.53 -3.00 7.40
CA THR A 61 -0.13 -4.01 8.39
C THR A 61 1.36 -3.98 8.75
N ASN A 62 2.16 -3.20 8.04
CA ASN A 62 3.58 -3.11 8.35
C ASN A 62 3.74 -2.08 9.47
N GLU A 63 4.36 -2.48 10.57
CA GLU A 63 4.62 -1.61 11.73
C GLU A 63 5.74 -0.59 11.41
N MET A 64 5.82 -0.13 10.16
CA MET A 64 6.83 0.79 9.69
C MET A 64 6.68 2.13 10.42
N GLY A 65 7.74 2.54 11.12
CA GLY A 65 7.72 3.73 11.97
C GLY A 65 7.28 3.50 13.42
N PHE A 66 6.79 2.31 13.81
CA PHE A 66 6.58 1.99 15.23
C PHE A 66 7.89 1.81 16.01
N ASN A 67 8.96 1.42 15.31
CA ASN A 67 10.27 1.20 15.89
C ASN A 67 11.25 2.31 15.49
N LYS A 68 12.21 2.61 16.36
CA LYS A 68 13.28 3.61 16.12
C LYS A 68 14.45 3.08 15.26
N LEU A 69 14.33 1.86 14.75
CA LEU A 69 15.35 1.23 13.90
C LEU A 69 15.27 1.84 12.49
N SER A 70 16.34 2.50 12.06
CA SER A 70 16.51 3.00 10.69
C SER A 70 17.81 2.46 10.09
N ALA A 71 17.86 2.33 8.76
CA ALA A 71 19.14 2.16 8.06
C ALA A 71 19.94 3.48 8.14
N ARG A 72 21.27 3.38 8.17
CA ARG A 72 22.21 4.51 8.09
C ARG A 72 22.65 4.72 6.66
#